data_AF-A0A645IDG3-F1
#
_entry.id   AF-A0A645IDG3-F1
#
_cell.length_a   1.000
_cell.length_b   1.000
_cell.length_c   1.000
_cell.angle_alpha   90.00
_cell.angle_beta   90.00
_cell.angle_gamma   90.00
#
_symmetry.space_group_name_H-M   'P 1'
#
loop_
_entity.id
_entity.type
_entity.pdbx_description
1 polymer ?
#
loop_
_entity_poly.entity_id
_entity_poly.type
_entity_poly.pdbx_seq_one_letter_code
_entity_poly.pdbx_strand_id
1 'polypeptide(L)'
;MEKVLPVIWDQLSPQAREIIDRQGVCYTDQDGDLVTSIVNGKDCVFTCYDEKGCCYCAIEKAYRDGKVDFYKPVSCHLYPIRVGNYGPYKAVNYHRWDVCKAAVILGQKENVPVYKFLKEPLIRKFGEAWYNEMESVAEELRKSNHI
;
A
#
# COMPACT_ATOMS: atom_id res chain seq x y z
N MET A 1 3.68 -10.51 -9.65
CA MET A 1 4.12 -10.92 -8.30
C MET A 1 4.82 -12.27 -8.32
N GLU A 2 4.24 -13.31 -8.93
CA GLU A 2 4.89 -14.64 -9.01
C GLU A 2 6.29 -14.61 -9.63
N LYS A 3 6.49 -13.81 -10.69
CA LYS A 3 7.80 -13.65 -11.35
C LYS A 3 8.92 -13.15 -10.44
N VAL A 4 8.60 -12.45 -9.34
CA VAL A 4 9.62 -11.95 -8.40
C VAL A 4 9.89 -12.93 -7.25
N LEU A 5 9.06 -13.97 -7.07
CA LEU A 5 9.19 -14.92 -5.97
C LEU A 5 10.59 -15.53 -5.85
N PRO A 6 11.25 -16.00 -6.93
CA PRO A 6 12.57 -16.63 -6.79
C PRO A 6 13.63 -15.69 -6.19
N VAL A 7 13.49 -14.38 -6.39
CA VAL A 7 14.45 -13.37 -5.89
C VAL A 7 14.21 -13.02 -4.42
N ILE A 8 12.98 -13.17 -3.94
CA ILE A 8 12.58 -12.78 -2.58
C ILE A 8 12.32 -13.95 -1.65
N TRP A 9 12.38 -15.18 -2.15
CA TRP A 9 11.95 -16.40 -1.44
C TRP A 9 12.58 -16.54 -0.05
N ASP A 10 13.89 -16.32 0.05
CA ASP A 10 14.64 -16.47 1.30
C ASP A 10 14.36 -15.35 2.31
N GLN A 11 13.69 -14.27 1.89
CA GLN A 11 13.25 -13.20 2.77
C GLN A 11 11.87 -13.48 3.38
N LEU A 12 11.15 -14.50 2.90
CA LEU A 12 9.80 -14.83 3.36
C LEU A 12 9.85 -15.78 4.55
N SER A 13 8.91 -15.61 5.48
CA SER A 13 8.78 -16.53 6.62
C SER A 13 8.45 -17.95 6.16
N PRO A 14 8.80 -19.00 6.94
CA PRO A 14 8.38 -20.38 6.64
C PRO A 14 6.87 -20.50 6.43
N GLN A 15 6.06 -19.81 7.24
CA GLN A 15 4.60 -19.84 7.14
C GLN A 15 4.10 -19.15 5.85
N ALA A 16 4.75 -18.06 5.43
CA ALA A 16 4.42 -17.42 4.17
C ALA A 16 4.70 -18.34 2.98
N ARG A 17 5.85 -19.02 2.98
CA ARG A 17 6.22 -20.01 1.96
C ARG A 17 5.23 -21.17 1.89
N GLU A 18 4.86 -21.73 3.04
CA GLU A 18 3.85 -22.80 3.11
C GLU A 18 2.49 -22.36 2.54
N ILE A 19 2.04 -21.13 2.83
CA ILE A 19 0.80 -20.59 2.27
C ILE A 19 0.93 -20.38 0.76
N ILE A 20 2.05 -19.85 0.28
CA ILE A 20 2.30 -19.66 -1.15
C ILE A 20 2.27 -21.00 -1.88
N ASP A 21 2.91 -22.03 -1.34
CA ASP A 21 2.95 -23.36 -1.96
C ASP A 21 1.54 -23.99 -2.02
N ARG A 22 0.69 -23.72 -1.01
CA ARG A 22 -0.66 -24.30 -0.93
C ARG A 22 -1.72 -23.54 -1.75
N GLN A 23 -1.65 -22.21 -1.77
CA GLN A 23 -2.72 -21.33 -2.28
C GLN A 23 -2.26 -20.42 -3.42
N GLY A 24 -0.95 -20.24 -3.59
CA GLY A 24 -0.38 -19.19 -4.41
C GLY A 24 -0.25 -17.87 -3.64
N VAL A 25 0.13 -16.82 -4.37
CA VAL A 25 0.37 -15.48 -3.80
C VAL A 25 -0.90 -14.66 -3.56
N CYS A 26 -2.00 -15.09 -4.18
CA CYS A 26 -3.29 -14.44 -4.12
C CYS A 26 -4.41 -15.48 -3.99
N TYR A 27 -5.55 -15.05 -3.46
CA TYR A 27 -6.79 -15.82 -3.44
C TYR A 27 -7.98 -14.91 -3.71
N THR A 28 -9.11 -15.48 -4.12
CA THR A 28 -10.39 -14.76 -4.23
C THR A 28 -11.08 -14.80 -2.87
N ASP A 29 -11.39 -13.64 -2.31
CA ASP A 29 -12.10 -13.56 -1.03
C ASP A 29 -13.63 -13.74 -1.19
N GLN A 30 -14.34 -13.65 -0.08
CA GLN A 30 -15.80 -13.81 -0.01
C GLN A 30 -16.58 -12.76 -0.82
N ASP A 31 -15.95 -11.62 -1.10
CA ASP A 31 -16.54 -10.52 -1.87
C ASP A 31 -16.23 -10.66 -3.38
N GLY A 32 -15.47 -11.70 -3.76
CA GLY A 32 -15.05 -11.98 -5.13
C GLY A 32 -13.79 -11.23 -5.55
N ASP A 33 -13.12 -10.53 -4.63
CA ASP A 33 -11.94 -9.74 -4.92
C ASP A 33 -10.66 -10.57 -4.89
N LEU A 34 -9.76 -10.32 -5.85
CA LEU A 34 -8.43 -10.93 -5.85
C LEU A 34 -7.53 -10.21 -4.84
N VAL A 35 -7.28 -10.85 -3.71
CA VAL A 35 -6.48 -10.33 -2.61
C VAL A 35 -5.17 -11.09 -2.44
N THR A 36 -4.19 -10.46 -1.79
CA THR A 36 -2.92 -11.13 -1.47
C THR A 36 -3.15 -12.16 -0.36
N SER A 37 -2.52 -13.32 -0.47
CA SER A 37 -2.60 -14.36 0.56
C SER A 37 -2.09 -13.83 1.91
N ILE A 38 -2.75 -14.26 2.99
CA ILE A 38 -2.53 -13.75 4.34
C ILE A 38 -2.03 -14.87 5.26
N VAL A 39 -1.02 -14.55 6.05
CA VAL A 39 -0.46 -15.37 7.14
C VAL A 39 -1.21 -15.05 8.43
N ASN A 40 -1.88 -16.05 9.02
CA ASN A 40 -2.55 -15.96 10.33
C ASN A 40 -3.53 -14.78 10.48
N GLY A 41 -4.20 -14.38 9.40
CA GLY A 41 -5.14 -13.26 9.41
C GLY A 41 -4.52 -11.89 9.68
N LYS A 42 -3.20 -11.74 9.56
CA LYS A 42 -2.48 -10.49 9.87
C LYS A 42 -1.60 -10.02 8.71
N ASP A 43 -0.53 -10.74 8.42
CA ASP A 43 0.50 -10.31 7.49
C ASP A 43 0.21 -10.81 6.08
N CYS A 44 0.53 -10.04 5.05
CA CYS A 44 0.54 -10.59 3.69
C CYS A 44 1.74 -11.54 3.53
N VAL A 45 1.65 -12.51 2.61
CA VAL A 45 2.75 -13.46 2.35
C VAL A 45 4.06 -12.82 1.89
N PHE A 46 4.06 -11.53 1.53
CA PHE A 46 5.26 -10.77 1.17
C PHE A 46 5.85 -9.94 2.31
N THR A 47 5.29 -10.03 3.52
CA THR A 47 5.81 -9.32 4.68
C THR A 47 7.17 -9.89 5.07
N CYS A 48 8.13 -9.00 5.32
CA CYS A 48 9.44 -9.31 5.89
C CYS A 48 9.79 -8.26 6.96
N TYR A 49 10.73 -8.57 7.83
CA TYR A 49 11.13 -7.70 8.93
C TYR A 49 12.63 -7.42 8.87
N ASP A 50 13.05 -6.22 9.29
CA ASP A 50 14.46 -5.93 9.54
C ASP A 50 14.89 -6.34 10.97
N GLU A 51 16.17 -6.15 11.27
CA GLU A 51 16.77 -6.47 12.57
C GLU A 51 16.16 -5.66 13.73
N LYS A 52 15.51 -4.52 13.44
CA LYS A 52 14.83 -3.66 14.43
C LYS A 52 13.35 -4.03 14.57
N GLY A 53 12.87 -5.03 13.85
CA GLY A 53 11.47 -5.44 13.83
C GLY A 53 10.57 -4.51 13.01
N CYS A 54 11.11 -3.64 12.17
CA CYS A 54 10.30 -2.84 11.25
C CYS A 54 9.75 -3.72 10.13
N CYS A 55 8.45 -3.56 9.85
CA CYS A 55 7.74 -4.33 8.83
C CYS A 55 7.95 -3.72 7.43
N TYR A 56 8.30 -4.56 6.45
CA TYR A 56 8.48 -4.19 5.06
C TYR A 56 7.81 -5.19 4.11
N CYS A 57 7.61 -4.77 2.86
CA CYS A 57 7.27 -5.66 1.77
C CYS A 57 8.56 -6.15 1.07
N ALA A 58 8.76 -7.46 0.98
CA ALA A 58 9.94 -8.05 0.35
C ALA A 58 10.07 -7.68 -1.14
N ILE A 59 8.94 -7.53 -1.85
CA ILE A 59 8.91 -7.06 -3.25
C ILE A 59 9.43 -5.62 -3.35
N GLU A 60 8.92 -4.73 -2.49
CA GLU A 60 9.34 -3.33 -2.47
C GLU A 60 10.82 -3.18 -2.14
N LYS A 61 11.30 -3.95 -1.15
CA LYS A 61 12.71 -3.98 -0.78
C LYS A 61 13.59 -4.45 -1.94
N ALA A 62 13.23 -5.55 -2.58
CA ALA A 62 13.98 -6.07 -3.73
C ALA A 62 14.02 -5.08 -4.91
N TYR A 63 12.93 -4.34 -5.15
CA TYR A 63 12.92 -3.30 -6.17
C TYR A 63 13.84 -2.14 -5.81
N ARG A 64 13.77 -1.63 -4.56
CA ARG A 64 14.64 -0.54 -4.09
C ARG A 64 16.12 -0.94 -4.11
N ASP A 65 16.42 -2.22 -3.95
CA ASP A 65 17.75 -2.81 -4.09
C ASP A 65 18.18 -3.04 -5.56
N GLY A 66 17.32 -2.74 -6.55
CA GLY A 66 17.60 -2.98 -7.97
C GLY A 66 17.61 -4.46 -8.39
N LYS A 67 17.07 -5.36 -7.57
CA LYS A 67 17.06 -6.82 -7.82
C LYS A 67 15.89 -7.27 -8.69
N VAL A 68 14.83 -6.47 -8.76
CA VAL A 68 13.65 -6.73 -9.59
C VAL A 68 13.11 -5.43 -10.18
N ASP A 69 12.56 -5.50 -11.39
CA ASP A 69 11.95 -4.33 -12.07
C ASP A 69 10.48 -4.12 -11.69
N PHE A 70 9.90 -5.04 -10.93
CA PHE A 70 8.51 -4.96 -10.48
C PHE A 70 8.42 -4.33 -9.09
N TYR A 71 7.94 -3.09 -9.03
CA TYR A 71 7.56 -2.48 -7.76
C TYR A 71 6.26 -3.08 -7.21
N LYS A 72 6.02 -2.92 -5.90
CA LYS A 72 4.80 -3.45 -5.25
C LYS A 72 3.52 -3.01 -5.99
N PRO A 73 2.43 -3.80 -5.92
CA PRO A 73 1.15 -3.44 -6.55
C PRO A 73 0.70 -2.03 -6.17
N VAL A 74 0.16 -1.28 -7.13
CA VAL A 74 -0.26 0.11 -6.89
C VAL A 74 -1.32 0.18 -5.79
N SER A 75 -2.21 -0.80 -5.70
CA SER A 75 -3.21 -0.91 -4.62
C SER A 75 -2.60 -1.03 -3.22
N CYS A 76 -1.49 -1.77 -3.08
CA CYS A 76 -0.74 -1.86 -1.83
C CYS A 76 0.01 -0.55 -1.55
N HIS A 77 0.57 0.09 -2.58
CA HIS A 77 1.30 1.35 -2.41
C HIS A 77 0.39 2.52 -2.00
N LEU A 78 -0.84 2.54 -2.50
CA LEU A 78 -1.83 3.58 -2.18
C LEU A 78 -2.42 3.44 -0.78
N TYR A 79 -2.29 2.29 -0.12
CA TYR A 79 -2.92 2.07 1.17
C TYR A 79 -2.48 3.13 2.19
N PRO A 80 -3.39 3.81 2.90
CA PRO A 80 -4.81 3.47 3.14
C PRO A 80 -5.86 4.04 2.17
N ILE A 81 -5.47 4.53 1.00
CA ILE A 81 -6.40 4.96 -0.06
C ILE A 81 -6.88 3.76 -0.89
N ARG A 82 -8.19 3.67 -1.09
CA ARG A 82 -8.87 2.71 -1.96
C ARG A 82 -9.51 3.45 -3.13
N VAL A 83 -9.34 2.90 -4.33
CA VAL A 83 -9.88 3.50 -5.56
C VAL A 83 -11.05 2.65 -6.04
N GLY A 84 -12.26 3.21 -5.96
CA GLY A 84 -13.49 2.58 -6.45
C GLY A 84 -13.87 3.08 -7.85
N ASN A 85 -14.51 2.21 -8.65
CA ASN A 85 -15.01 2.56 -9.97
C ASN A 85 -16.49 2.95 -9.88
N TYR A 86 -16.84 4.17 -10.33
CA TYR A 86 -18.21 4.69 -10.33
C TYR A 86 -18.55 5.25 -11.72
N GLY A 87 -18.81 4.34 -12.67
CA GLY A 87 -19.04 4.70 -14.07
C GLY A 87 -17.84 5.44 -14.66
N PRO A 88 -18.01 6.69 -15.16
CA PRO A 88 -16.90 7.47 -15.70
C PRO A 88 -15.96 8.02 -14.61
N TYR A 89 -16.37 7.99 -13.34
CA TYR A 89 -15.61 8.57 -12.23
C TYR A 89 -14.83 7.52 -11.42
N LYS A 90 -13.76 7.96 -10.78
CA LYS A 90 -13.04 7.18 -9.77
C LYS A 90 -13.27 7.82 -8.41
N ALA A 91 -13.71 7.04 -7.44
CA ALA A 91 -13.76 7.48 -6.05
C ALA A 91 -12.42 7.18 -5.37
N VAL A 92 -11.84 8.17 -4.70
CA VAL A 92 -10.57 8.05 -3.98
C VAL A 92 -10.88 8.12 -2.49
N ASN A 93 -11.04 6.96 -1.86
CA ASN A 93 -11.56 6.83 -0.51
C ASN A 93 -10.46 6.51 0.49
N TYR A 94 -10.39 7.25 1.60
CA TYR A 94 -9.55 6.88 2.73
C TYR A 94 -10.23 5.79 3.55
N HIS A 95 -9.62 4.60 3.58
CA HIS A 95 -10.09 3.49 4.39
C HIS A 95 -9.73 3.71 5.86
N ARG A 96 -10.76 3.92 6.69
CA ARG A 96 -10.63 4.24 8.12
C ARG A 96 -10.95 3.02 8.97
N TRP A 97 -9.95 2.57 9.73
CA TRP A 97 -10.05 1.46 10.65
C TRP A 97 -8.84 1.44 11.60
N ASP A 98 -8.86 0.52 12.56
CA ASP A 98 -8.02 0.58 13.76
C ASP A 98 -6.52 0.41 13.52
N VAL A 99 -6.10 -0.32 12.49
CA VAL A 99 -4.65 -0.53 12.25
C VAL A 99 -3.93 0.75 11.81
N CYS A 100 -4.66 1.77 11.35
CA CYS A 100 -4.08 3.06 10.97
C CYS A 100 -3.86 4.01 12.18
N LYS A 101 -4.33 3.65 13.39
CA LYS A 101 -4.31 4.53 14.58
C LYS A 101 -2.92 5.09 14.88
N ALA A 102 -1.89 4.25 14.87
CA ALA A 102 -0.52 4.69 15.14
C ALA A 102 -0.01 5.71 14.09
N ALA A 103 -0.31 5.47 12.81
CA ALA A 103 0.06 6.38 11.72
C ALA A 103 -0.69 7.73 11.82
N VAL A 104 -1.97 7.72 12.22
CA VAL A 104 -2.75 8.94 12.43
C VAL A 104 -2.16 9.78 13.56
N ILE A 105 -1.81 9.17 14.70
CA ILE A 105 -1.18 9.88 15.83
C ILE A 105 0.13 10.53 15.39
N LEU A 106 0.98 9.79 14.67
CA LEU A 106 2.24 10.33 14.16
C LEU A 106 1.99 11.46 13.15
N GLY A 107 1.09 11.28 12.19
CA GLY A 107 0.76 12.30 11.20
C GLY A 107 0.23 13.59 11.82
N GLN A 108 -0.58 13.50 12.88
CA GLN A 108 -1.03 14.66 13.64
C GLN A 108 0.12 15.37 14.34
N LYS A 109 1.01 14.60 15.00
CA LYS A 109 2.20 15.15 15.67
C LYS A 109 3.14 15.87 14.69
N GLU A 110 3.37 15.27 13.53
CA GLU A 110 4.26 15.82 12.49
C GLU A 110 3.54 16.83 11.56
N ASN A 111 2.24 17.07 11.76
CA ASN A 111 1.39 17.91 10.91
C ASN A 111 1.43 17.52 9.42
N VAL A 112 1.43 16.22 9.14
CA VAL A 112 1.48 15.65 7.79
C VAL A 112 0.10 15.10 7.41
N PRO A 113 -0.61 15.71 6.44
CA PRO A 113 -1.86 15.17 5.95
C PRO A 113 -1.62 13.95 5.05
N VAL A 114 -2.63 13.06 4.97
CA VAL A 114 -2.55 11.77 4.26
C VAL A 114 -2.10 11.91 2.81
N TYR A 115 -2.58 12.94 2.10
CA TYR A 115 -2.22 13.15 0.70
C TYR A 115 -0.76 13.57 0.48
N LYS A 116 -0.12 14.19 1.48
CA LYS A 116 1.32 14.50 1.45
C LYS A 116 2.14 13.24 1.73
N PHE A 117 1.72 12.45 2.73
CA PHE A 117 2.33 11.14 3.02
C PHE A 117 2.30 10.21 1.79
N LEU A 118 1.19 10.22 1.04
CA LEU A 118 0.97 9.39 -0.14
C LEU A 118 1.37 10.07 -1.47
N LYS A 119 2.25 11.08 -1.45
CA LYS A 119 2.65 11.80 -2.68
C LYS A 119 3.12 10.85 -3.79
N GLU A 120 4.11 10.01 -3.50
CA GLU A 120 4.66 9.06 -4.47
C GLU A 120 3.61 8.08 -5.03
N PRO A 121 2.82 7.35 -4.21
CA PRO A 121 1.79 6.47 -4.73
C PRO A 121 0.66 7.17 -5.50
N LEU A 122 0.26 8.37 -5.08
CA LEU A 122 -0.78 9.15 -5.77
C LEU A 122 -0.30 9.59 -7.16
N ILE A 123 0.92 10.13 -7.25
CA ILE A 123 1.53 10.49 -8.54
C ILE A 123 1.68 9.25 -9.43
N ARG A 124 2.15 8.12 -8.88
CA ARG A 124 2.28 6.86 -9.63
C ARG A 124 0.94 6.40 -10.21
N LYS A 125 -0.18 6.62 -9.51
CA LYS A 125 -1.52 6.16 -9.94
C LYS A 125 -2.21 7.14 -10.88
N PHE A 126 -2.14 8.44 -10.59
CA PHE A 126 -2.99 9.46 -11.22
C PHE A 126 -2.20 10.49 -12.05
N GLY A 127 -0.87 10.49 -11.94
CA GLY A 127 -0.01 11.46 -12.60
C GLY A 127 0.26 12.70 -11.76
N GLU A 128 1.30 13.42 -12.13
CA GLU A 128 1.77 14.61 -11.43
C GLU A 128 0.78 15.78 -11.53
N ALA A 129 0.18 15.99 -12.70
CA ALA A 129 -0.83 17.04 -12.90
C ALA A 129 -2.02 16.89 -11.93
N TRP A 130 -2.54 15.67 -11.80
CA TRP A 130 -3.65 15.37 -10.89
C TRP A 130 -3.26 15.60 -9.41
N TYR A 131 -2.03 15.23 -9.04
CA TYR A 131 -1.53 15.46 -7.68
C TYR A 131 -1.43 16.96 -7.36
N ASN A 132 -0.91 17.75 -8.31
CA ASN A 132 -0.76 19.19 -8.15
C ASN A 132 -2.13 19.90 -8.04
N GLU A 133 -3.14 19.45 -8.79
CA GLU A 133 -4.52 19.94 -8.65
C GLU A 133 -5.09 19.65 -7.24
N MET A 134 -4.92 18.42 -6.73
CA MET A 134 -5.34 18.08 -5.37
C MET A 134 -4.64 18.97 -4.33
N GLU A 135 -3.33 19.16 -4.48
CA GLU A 135 -2.54 19.98 -3.56
C GLU A 135 -3.02 21.43 -3.56
N SER A 136 -3.30 22.01 -4.74
CA SER A 136 -3.89 23.34 -4.85
C SER A 136 -5.26 23.45 -4.18
N VAL A 137 -6.15 22.48 -4.38
CA VAL A 137 -7.46 22.47 -3.73
C VAL A 137 -7.33 22.38 -2.21
N ALA A 138 -6.41 21.55 -1.72
CA ALA A 138 -6.16 21.43 -0.28
C ALA A 138 -5.63 22.75 0.32
N GLU A 139 -4.77 23.48 -0.40
CA GLU A 139 -4.29 24.79 0.04
C GLU A 139 -5.41 25.83 0.13
N GLU A 140 -6.30 25.89 -0.88
CA GLU A 140 -7.44 26.81 -0.88
C GLU A 140 -8.45 26.49 0.23
N LEU A 141 -8.74 25.20 0.48
CA LEU A 141 -9.60 24.78 1.59
C LEU A 141 -9.00 25.18 2.94
N ARG A 142 -7.67 25.07 3.10
CA ARG A 142 -6.97 25.48 4.32
C ARG A 142 -7.01 27.00 4.51
N LYS A 143 -6.81 27.79 3.45
CA LYS A 143 -6.96 29.26 3.51
C LYS A 143 -8.38 29.67 3.88
N SER A 144 -9.36 28.88 3.47
CA SER A 144 -10.79 29.12 3.72
C SER A 144 -11.29 28.51 5.03
N ASN A 145 -10.41 27.96 5.88
CA ASN A 145 -10.73 27.30 7.15
C ASN A 145 -11.74 26.14 7.03
N HIS A 146 -11.73 25.41 5.91
CA HIS A 146 -12.54 24.22 5.71
C HIS A 146 -11.83 22.92 6.10
N ILE A 147 -10.49 22.96 6.23
CA ILE A 147 -9.62 21.88 6.71
C ILE A 147 -8.43 22.41 7.50
#